data_AF-A0A5K7ZEH5-F1
#
_entry.id   AF-A0A5K7ZEH5-F1
#
_cell.length_a   1.000
_cell.length_b   1.000
_cell.length_c   1.000
_cell.angle_alpha   90.00
_cell.angle_beta   90.00
_cell.angle_gamma   90.00
#
_symmetry.space_group_name_H-M   'P 1'
#
loop_
_entity.id
_entity.type
_entity.pdbx_description
1 polymer ?
#
loop_
_entity_poly.entity_id
_entity_poly.type
_entity_poly.pdbx_seq_one_letter_code
_entity_poly.pdbx_strand_id
1 'polypeptide(L)'
;MEADELFNFMTWGQFFIVIGMSFECEMDRFLLASLKRVEDNLPIGNSIWLVLNPDKEALDKSTYRIQSALPRSKVYITDKKLEEWIDEGMDALRDIGAFAD
;
A
#
# COMPACT_ATOMS: atom_id res chain seq x y z
N MET A 1 19.40 -0.47 -9.55
CA MET A 1 19.76 0.66 -8.64
C MET A 1 18.49 1.24 -8.02
N GLU A 2 17.67 2.01 -8.73
CA GLU A 2 16.42 2.57 -8.15
C GLU A 2 15.41 1.50 -7.68
N ALA A 3 15.23 0.42 -8.45
CA ALA A 3 14.33 -0.67 -8.07
C ALA A 3 14.80 -1.44 -6.83
N ASP A 4 16.11 -1.62 -6.67
CA ASP A 4 16.69 -2.32 -5.51
C ASP A 4 16.61 -1.46 -4.25
N GLU A 5 16.81 -0.14 -4.40
CA GLU A 5 16.64 0.84 -3.33
C GLU A 5 15.19 0.92 -2.88
N LEU A 6 14.24 0.98 -3.82
CA LEU A 6 12.81 0.94 -3.53
C LEU A 6 12.42 -0.36 -2.80
N PHE A 7 12.90 -1.50 -3.29
CA PHE A 7 12.65 -2.78 -2.63
C PHE A 7 13.21 -2.81 -1.21
N ASN A 8 14.45 -2.37 -1.00
CA ASN A 8 15.06 -2.30 0.33
C ASN A 8 14.30 -1.35 1.26
N PHE A 9 13.89 -0.18 0.77
CA PHE A 9 13.05 0.74 1.52
C PHE A 9 11.72 0.09 1.93
N MET A 10 11.04 -0.55 0.97
CA MET A 10 9.74 -1.19 1.21
C MET A 10 9.84 -2.37 2.17
N THR A 11 10.87 -3.20 2.07
CA THR A 11 10.98 -4.39 2.93
C THR A 11 11.08 -4.05 4.43
N TRP A 12 11.65 -2.90 4.76
CA TRP A 12 11.74 -2.40 6.14
C TRP A 12 10.63 -1.42 6.52
N GLY A 13 9.91 -0.89 5.54
CA GLY A 13 8.77 -0.01 5.79
C GLY A 13 7.59 -0.76 6.42
N GLN A 14 6.90 -0.06 7.33
CA GLN A 14 5.70 -0.58 8.01
C GLN A 14 4.44 0.17 7.62
N PHE A 15 4.56 1.28 6.91
CA PHE A 15 3.44 2.11 6.50
C PHE A 15 3.62 2.61 5.06
N PHE A 16 2.59 2.44 4.25
CA PHE A 16 2.58 2.80 2.84
C PHE A 16 1.28 3.52 2.46
N ILE A 17 1.41 4.58 1.68
CA ILE A 17 0.28 5.25 1.03
C ILE A 17 0.42 5.04 -0.46
N VAL A 18 -0.63 4.50 -1.09
CA VAL A 18 -0.70 4.22 -2.52
C VAL A 18 -1.82 5.05 -3.12
N ILE A 19 -1.51 5.85 -4.14
CA ILE A 19 -2.48 6.77 -4.77
C ILE A 19 -2.59 6.45 -6.26
N GLY A 20 -3.79 6.13 -6.72
CA GLY A 20 -4.11 5.95 -8.13
C GLY A 20 -3.47 4.73 -8.80
N MET A 21 -2.90 3.79 -8.05
CA MET A 21 -2.25 2.61 -8.60
C MET A 21 -3.18 1.39 -8.63
N SER A 22 -3.02 0.55 -9.65
CA SER A 22 -3.72 -0.73 -9.78
C SER A 22 -2.80 -1.94 -9.60
N PHE A 23 -1.47 -1.79 -9.65
CA PHE A 23 -0.48 -2.88 -9.67
C PHE A 23 -0.64 -3.86 -10.86
N GLU A 24 -0.96 -3.34 -12.04
CA GLU A 24 -1.21 -4.17 -13.24
C GLU A 24 0.02 -4.46 -14.08
N CYS A 25 1.01 -3.56 -14.07
CA CYS A 25 2.17 -3.69 -14.96
C CYS A 25 3.13 -4.78 -14.48
N GLU A 26 4.01 -5.22 -15.37
CA GLU A 26 4.95 -6.31 -15.07
C GLU A 26 5.87 -5.99 -13.89
N MET A 27 6.31 -4.74 -13.80
CA MET A 27 7.18 -4.27 -12.71
C MET A 27 6.49 -4.35 -11.35
N ASP A 28 5.22 -3.94 -11.27
CA ASP A 28 4.41 -4.01 -10.04
C ASP A 28 4.23 -5.46 -9.58
N ARG A 29 3.96 -6.36 -10.52
CA ARG A 29 3.82 -7.80 -10.22
C ARG A 29 5.12 -8.38 -9.71
N PHE A 30 6.24 -8.01 -10.33
CA PHE A 30 7.56 -8.43 -9.88
C PHE A 30 7.88 -7.92 -8.47
N LEU A 31 7.56 -6.66 -8.18
CA LEU A 31 7.72 -6.05 -6.86
C LEU A 31 6.91 -6.82 -5.80
N LEU A 32 5.60 -7.00 -6.01
CA LEU A 32 4.75 -7.73 -5.06
C LEU A 32 5.20 -9.19 -4.88
N ALA A 33 5.60 -9.87 -5.95
CA ALA A 33 6.15 -11.22 -5.86
C ALA A 33 7.46 -11.28 -5.05
N SER A 34 8.28 -10.24 -5.13
CA SER A 34 9.52 -10.13 -4.36
C SER A 34 9.24 -9.85 -2.89
N LEU A 35 8.29 -8.96 -2.57
CA LEU A 35 7.89 -8.67 -1.18
C LEU A 35 7.27 -9.89 -0.51
N LYS A 36 6.46 -10.66 -1.23
CA LYS A 36 5.90 -11.93 -0.76
C LYS A 36 6.97 -12.92 -0.27
N ARG A 37 8.13 -12.98 -0.93
CA ARG A 37 9.20 -13.91 -0.54
C ARG A 37 9.83 -13.60 0.82
N VAL A 38 9.69 -12.36 1.27
CA VAL A 38 10.34 -11.87 2.49
C VAL A 38 9.34 -11.51 3.58
N GLU A 39 8.04 -11.67 3.34
CA GLU A 39 6.97 -11.24 4.24
C GLU A 39 7.07 -11.87 5.65
N ASP A 40 7.57 -13.09 5.75
CA ASP A 40 7.67 -13.79 7.03
C ASP A 40 8.86 -13.34 7.86
N ASN A 41 9.89 -12.79 7.19
CA ASN A 41 11.18 -12.50 7.81
C ASN A 41 11.40 -11.00 8.02
N LEU A 42 10.62 -10.14 7.37
CA LEU A 42 10.82 -8.69 7.37
C LEU A 42 9.55 -7.92 7.79
N PRO A 43 9.71 -6.67 8.30
CA PRO A 43 8.59 -5.88 8.82
C PRO A 43 7.42 -5.68 7.85
N ILE A 44 7.70 -5.67 6.54
CA ILE A 44 6.70 -5.54 5.48
C ILE A 44 5.53 -6.54 5.59
N GLY A 45 5.74 -7.72 6.17
CA GLY A 45 4.68 -8.72 6.34
C GLY A 45 3.52 -8.26 7.22
N ASN A 46 3.78 -7.39 8.20
CA ASN A 46 2.75 -6.85 9.11
C ASN A 46 2.52 -5.35 8.88
N SER A 47 2.81 -4.89 7.66
CA SER A 47 2.67 -3.48 7.28
C SER A 47 1.22 -3.01 7.20
N ILE A 48 1.04 -1.70 7.24
CA ILE A 48 -0.21 -0.99 7.02
C ILE A 48 -0.14 -0.29 5.67
N TRP A 49 -1.19 -0.46 4.87
CA TRP A 49 -1.34 0.15 3.55
C TRP A 49 -2.60 0.98 3.53
N LEU A 50 -2.49 2.23 3.08
CA LEU A 50 -3.62 3.07 2.75
C LEU A 50 -3.68 3.25 1.24
N VAL A 51 -4.74 2.73 0.61
CA VAL A 51 -4.93 2.77 -0.84
C VAL A 51 -6.03 3.76 -1.19
N LEU A 52 -5.66 4.77 -1.96
CA LEU A 52 -6.54 5.80 -2.48
C LEU A 52 -6.69 5.62 -3.97
N ASN A 53 -7.90 5.32 -4.44
CA ASN A 53 -8.15 5.29 -5.88
C ASN A 53 -9.63 5.59 -6.19
N PRO A 54 -9.94 6.67 -6.93
CA PRO A 54 -11.31 6.98 -7.31
C PRO A 54 -11.91 5.97 -8.30
N ASP A 55 -11.07 5.20 -8.99
CA ASP A 55 -11.53 4.05 -9.76
C ASP A 55 -11.70 2.83 -8.83
N LYS A 56 -12.95 2.47 -8.60
CA LYS A 56 -13.31 1.34 -7.71
C LYS A 56 -12.79 -0.01 -8.21
N GLU A 57 -12.76 -0.24 -9.52
CA GLU A 57 -12.23 -1.49 -10.06
C GLU A 57 -10.70 -1.56 -9.80
N ALA A 58 -10.00 -0.45 -10.02
CA ALA A 58 -8.58 -0.36 -9.72
C ALA A 58 -8.29 -0.46 -8.21
N LEU A 59 -9.15 0.11 -7.36
CA LEU A 59 -9.07 0.02 -5.90
C LEU A 59 -9.22 -1.43 -5.41
N ASP A 60 -10.23 -2.14 -5.90
CA ASP A 60 -10.46 -3.54 -5.53
C ASP A 60 -9.30 -4.43 -5.99
N LYS A 61 -8.81 -4.22 -7.22
CA LYS A 61 -7.68 -4.96 -7.77
C LYS A 61 -6.38 -4.73 -7.00
N SER A 62 -6.05 -3.47 -6.70
CA SER A 62 -4.83 -3.12 -5.95
C SER A 62 -4.88 -3.70 -4.54
N THR A 63 -6.03 -3.57 -3.86
CA THR A 63 -6.28 -4.17 -2.54
C THR A 63 -6.10 -5.68 -2.56
N TYR A 64 -6.74 -6.36 -3.51
CA TYR A 64 -6.62 -7.81 -3.68
C TYR A 64 -5.18 -8.25 -3.92
N ARG A 65 -4.42 -7.53 -4.76
CA ARG A 65 -3.03 -7.86 -5.09
C ARG A 65 -2.10 -7.67 -3.90
N ILE A 66 -2.25 -6.57 -3.16
CA ILE A 66 -1.49 -6.33 -1.91
C ILE A 66 -1.79 -7.46 -0.92
N GLN A 67 -3.06 -7.74 -0.63
CA GLN A 67 -3.43 -8.79 0.34
C GLN A 67 -3.02 -10.19 -0.11
N SER A 68 -3.02 -10.47 -1.42
CA SER A 68 -2.54 -11.76 -1.95
C SER A 68 -1.04 -11.95 -1.83
N ALA A 69 -0.28 -10.84 -1.85
CA ALA A 69 1.16 -10.82 -1.70
C ALA A 69 1.59 -10.76 -0.23
N LEU A 70 0.83 -10.07 0.60
CA LEU A 70 1.10 -9.79 2.01
C LEU A 70 -0.17 -10.06 2.86
N PRO A 71 -0.57 -11.32 3.12
CA PRO A 71 -1.86 -11.65 3.74
C PRO A 71 -2.01 -11.17 5.19
N ARG A 72 -0.90 -10.84 5.86
CA ARG A 72 -0.90 -10.30 7.23
C ARG A 72 -0.87 -8.77 7.28
N SER A 73 -0.72 -8.10 6.13
CA SER A 73 -0.80 -6.65 6.05
C SER A 73 -2.22 -6.16 6.32
N LYS A 74 -2.34 -4.97 6.91
CA LYS A 74 -3.63 -4.27 7.05
C LYS A 74 -3.79 -3.34 5.86
N VAL A 75 -4.92 -3.41 5.18
CA VAL A 75 -5.21 -2.54 4.04
C VAL A 75 -6.45 -1.71 4.33
N TYR A 76 -6.27 -0.40 4.32
CA TYR A 76 -7.32 0.61 4.41
C TYR A 76 -7.53 1.19 3.02
N ILE A 77 -8.78 1.42 2.64
CA ILE A 77 -9.12 1.86 1.29
C ILE A 77 -10.00 3.11 1.34
N THR A 78 -9.84 3.98 0.36
CA THR A 78 -10.77 5.07 0.08
C THR A 78 -10.90 5.28 -1.43
N ASP A 79 -12.13 5.44 -1.88
CA ASP A 79 -12.51 5.69 -3.27
C ASP A 79 -12.59 7.18 -3.61
N LYS A 80 -12.01 8.03 -2.74
CA LYS A 80 -11.94 9.48 -2.96
C LYS A 80 -10.78 9.83 -3.86
N LYS A 81 -10.91 10.99 -4.54
CA LYS A 81 -9.75 11.63 -5.16
C LYS A 81 -8.79 12.12 -4.08
N LEU A 82 -7.53 12.28 -4.45
CA LEU A 82 -6.51 12.81 -3.54
C LEU A 82 -6.89 14.18 -2.95
N GLU A 83 -7.39 15.09 -3.80
CA GLU A 83 -7.82 16.43 -3.39
C GLU A 83 -8.95 16.36 -2.36
N GLU A 84 -10.00 15.58 -2.63
CA GLU A 84 -11.13 15.39 -1.73
C GLU A 84 -10.69 14.80 -0.38
N TRP A 85 -9.77 13.83 -0.40
CA TRP A 85 -9.24 13.23 0.82
C TRP A 85 -8.39 14.20 1.65
N ILE A 86 -7.63 15.08 0.99
CA ILE A 86 -6.85 16.14 1.66
C ILE A 86 -7.78 17.17 2.27
N ASP A 87 -8.81 17.62 1.54
CA ASP A 87 -9.77 18.63 2.00
C ASP A 87 -10.56 18.18 3.23
N GLU A 88 -10.78 16.87 3.37
CA GLU A 88 -11.39 16.25 4.55
C GLU A 88 -10.40 16.04 5.71
N GLY A 89 -9.15 16.47 5.57
CA GLY A 89 -8.15 16.40 6.63
C GLY A 89 -7.48 15.03 6.77
N MET A 90 -7.58 14.17 5.74
CA MET A 90 -6.90 12.87 5.68
C MET A 90 -7.27 11.94 6.85
N ASP A 91 -8.55 11.88 7.23
CA ASP A 91 -9.02 11.18 8.44
C ASP A 91 -8.54 9.71 8.54
N ALA A 92 -8.39 9.01 7.41
CA ALA A 92 -7.85 7.65 7.39
C ALA A 92 -6.44 7.53 8.02
N LEU A 93 -5.64 8.60 8.03
CA LEU A 93 -4.34 8.64 8.73
C LEU A 93 -4.49 8.72 10.26
N ARG A 94 -5.60 9.27 10.77
CA ARG A 94 -5.91 9.26 12.21
C ARG A 94 -6.30 7.85 12.66
N ASP A 95 -7.14 7.17 11.89
CA ASP A 95 -7.64 5.83 12.20
C ASP A 95 -6.52 4.77 12.29
N ILE A 96 -5.41 5.00 11.61
CA ILE A 96 -4.24 4.11 11.59
C ILE A 96 -3.13 4.55 12.54
N GLY A 97 -3.34 5.64 13.31
CA GLY A 97 -2.37 6.17 14.26
C GLY A 97 -1.12 6.78 13.62
N ALA A 98 -1.22 7.28 12.38
CA ALA A 98 -0.10 7.92 11.68
C ALA A 98 0.18 9.34 12.19
N PHE A 99 -0.78 9.96 12.86
CA PHE A 99 -0.57 11.21 13.60
C PHE A 99 -0.39 10.91 15.08
N ALA A 100 0.67 11.43 15.67
CA ALA A 100 0.80 11.51 17.12
C ALA A 100 -0.12 12.64 17.64
N ASP A 101 -0.76 12.42 18.79
CA ASP A 101 -1.52 13.44 19.52
C ASP A 101 -0.66 14.68 19.87
#